data_AF-A0AB34ICX6-F1
#
_entry.id   AF-A0AB34ICX6-F1
#
_cell.length_a   1.000
_cell.length_b   1.000
_cell.length_c   1.000
_cell.angle_alpha   90.00
_cell.angle_beta   90.00
_cell.angle_gamma   90.00
#
_symmetry.space_group_name_H-M   'P 1'
#
loop_
_entity.id
_entity.type
_entity.pdbx_description
1 polymer ?
#
loop_
_entity_poly.entity_id
_entity_poly.type
_entity_poly.pdbx_seq_one_letter_code
_entity_poly.pdbx_strand_id
1 'polypeptide(L)'
;MESLAAAAAAASAEATAPLLALLDAPALRARLHRCCPRQANWTAPQLLRALLEHLEAAELIHTFDGSFDTTASVEIALYNATEYFPHQWQLRYLGWSEPLSTYYRPNPEAVNEEGIFRLPAFPDEHDVPNSFQTASGRLLYCTLNMMRIDTGNRAVGYGNVTAVLAPAYWADAVAATPADSGFYGLCCNASLRRLFNYSHYHFCSLALTGHPSTWDPAPYCNSTPYLTVPGVRRHMNHVLLGNDRAFGAVSGDSTIARMFERWYGEDAAATNVTHGEVFRYIESNVLANVRYHDRGIKLLVGSFPALFGTPRGQLLQRWAARDGIALSWALGDGRVSEANIIRDSGWSFNFSYAGDVRILDAPSLDAPSPRRLNLTVGTAAAAAFRKAWRAVGAARDASGGVDAATLRAAWEELRGALPEVMVVGLPTPRACDWSVCVGLSASGTCVCYE
;
A
#
# COMPACT_ATOMS: atom_id res chain seq x y z
N MET A 1 -10.48 -2.45 20.66
CA MET A 1 -9.77 -3.58 20.02
C MET A 1 -10.32 -4.94 20.41
N GLU A 2 -10.48 -5.28 21.69
CA GLU A 2 -10.95 -6.62 22.11
C GLU A 2 -12.28 -7.05 21.49
N SER A 3 -13.30 -6.18 21.55
CA SER A 3 -14.61 -6.42 20.92
C SER A 3 -14.49 -6.69 19.40
N LEU A 4 -13.65 -5.91 18.71
CA LEU A 4 -13.38 -6.10 17.29
C LEU A 4 -12.69 -7.44 17.02
N ALA A 5 -11.69 -7.81 17.84
CA ALA A 5 -10.99 -9.07 17.70
C ALA A 5 -11.92 -10.28 17.89
N ALA A 6 -12.85 -10.22 18.84
CA ALA A 6 -13.86 -11.26 19.05
C ALA A 6 -14.82 -11.39 17.85
N ALA A 7 -15.30 -10.26 17.30
CA ALA A 7 -16.14 -10.25 16.11
C ALA A 7 -15.40 -10.81 14.88
N ALA A 8 -14.15 -10.37 14.67
CA ALA A 8 -13.29 -10.85 13.59
C ALA A 8 -12.99 -12.35 13.71
N ALA A 9 -12.81 -12.86 14.93
CA ALA A 9 -12.60 -14.28 15.21
C ALA A 9 -13.82 -15.11 14.78
N ALA A 10 -15.03 -14.70 15.18
CA ALA A 10 -16.26 -15.35 14.79
C ALA A 10 -16.47 -15.33 13.26
N ALA A 11 -16.31 -14.16 12.63
CA ALA A 11 -16.43 -14.03 11.18
C ALA A 11 -15.39 -14.87 10.43
N SER A 12 -14.17 -14.96 10.93
CA SER A 12 -13.12 -15.80 10.35
C SER A 12 -13.41 -17.28 10.50
N ALA A 13 -13.94 -17.72 11.64
CA ALA A 13 -14.35 -19.11 11.85
C ALA A 13 -15.43 -19.51 10.84
N GLU A 14 -16.45 -18.67 10.65
CA GLU A 14 -17.50 -18.89 9.66
C GLU A 14 -16.96 -18.93 8.22
N ALA A 15 -16.08 -18.01 7.87
CA ALA A 15 -15.49 -17.92 6.53
C ALA A 15 -14.46 -19.02 6.23
N THR A 16 -14.00 -19.78 7.23
CA THR A 16 -12.93 -20.77 7.05
C THR A 16 -13.33 -21.88 6.09
N ALA A 17 -14.50 -22.50 6.27
CA ALA A 17 -14.93 -23.59 5.39
C ALA A 17 -15.16 -23.13 3.93
N PRO A 18 -15.85 -22.01 3.66
CA PRO A 18 -15.96 -21.46 2.31
C PRO A 18 -14.61 -21.09 1.68
N LEU A 19 -13.67 -20.55 2.46
CA LEU A 19 -12.33 -20.22 1.97
C LEU A 19 -11.52 -21.47 1.62
N LEU A 20 -11.58 -22.53 2.44
CA LEU A 20 -10.97 -23.82 2.11
C LEU A 20 -11.58 -24.42 0.84
N ALA A 21 -12.91 -24.35 0.69
CA ALA A 21 -13.58 -24.81 -0.52
C ALA A 21 -13.14 -24.03 -1.78
N LEU A 22 -12.95 -22.70 -1.67
CA LEU A 22 -12.37 -21.88 -2.73
C LEU A 22 -10.94 -22.31 -3.08
N LEU A 23 -10.11 -22.59 -2.07
CA LEU A 23 -8.73 -23.05 -2.25
C LEU A 23 -8.64 -24.46 -2.87
N ASP A 24 -9.70 -25.26 -2.78
CA ASP A 24 -9.85 -26.55 -3.46
C ASP A 24 -10.61 -26.47 -4.79
N ALA A 25 -11.14 -25.30 -5.16
CA ALA A 25 -11.94 -25.15 -6.37
C ALA A 25 -11.10 -25.48 -7.62
N PRO A 26 -11.64 -26.24 -8.60
CA PRO A 26 -10.90 -26.64 -9.80
C PRO A 26 -10.29 -25.48 -10.58
N ALA A 27 -11.00 -24.34 -10.67
CA ALA A 27 -10.51 -23.15 -11.36
C ALA A 27 -9.26 -22.55 -10.70
N LEU A 28 -9.27 -22.42 -9.36
CA LEU A 28 -8.12 -21.94 -8.60
C LEU A 28 -6.95 -22.92 -8.72
N ARG A 29 -7.21 -24.23 -8.56
CA ARG A 29 -6.21 -25.30 -8.74
C ARG A 29 -5.56 -25.27 -10.11
N ALA A 30 -6.34 -25.11 -11.18
CA ALA A 30 -5.82 -25.02 -12.54
C ALA A 30 -4.89 -23.81 -12.71
N ARG A 31 -5.17 -22.68 -12.05
CA ARG A 31 -4.28 -21.51 -12.06
C ARG A 31 -3.00 -21.77 -11.27
N LEU A 32 -3.09 -22.40 -10.10
CA LEU A 32 -1.89 -22.77 -9.34
C LEU A 32 -0.97 -23.72 -10.11
N HIS A 33 -1.52 -24.70 -10.82
CA HIS A 33 -0.71 -25.61 -11.65
C HIS A 33 0.09 -24.90 -12.74
N ARG A 34 -0.42 -23.77 -13.26
CA ARG A 34 0.30 -22.97 -14.27
C ARG A 34 1.38 -22.08 -13.65
N CYS A 35 1.10 -21.50 -12.49
CA CYS A 35 1.91 -20.43 -11.91
C CYS A 35 2.98 -20.93 -10.95
N CYS A 36 2.66 -22.00 -10.23
CA CYS A 36 3.25 -22.33 -8.95
C CYS A 36 3.01 -23.84 -8.70
N PRO A 37 3.59 -24.71 -9.56
CA PRO A 37 3.25 -26.14 -9.61
C PRO A 37 3.55 -26.90 -8.32
N ARG A 38 4.52 -26.41 -7.52
CA ARG A 38 4.81 -26.98 -6.19
C ARG A 38 3.63 -26.76 -5.23
N GLN A 39 3.08 -25.55 -5.20
CA GLN A 39 1.97 -25.16 -4.33
C GLN A 39 0.64 -25.73 -4.81
N ALA A 40 0.49 -25.99 -6.11
CA ALA A 40 -0.71 -26.61 -6.65
C ALA A 40 -1.03 -27.97 -6.00
N ASN A 41 0.00 -28.70 -5.56
CA ASN A 41 -0.10 -29.99 -4.87
C ASN A 41 -0.34 -29.88 -3.35
N TRP A 42 -0.33 -28.67 -2.78
CA TRP A 42 -0.66 -28.47 -1.36
C TRP A 42 -2.16 -28.68 -1.14
N THR A 43 -2.55 -29.21 0.01
CA THR A 43 -3.96 -29.26 0.42
C THR A 43 -4.52 -27.85 0.67
N ALA A 44 -5.84 -27.65 0.62
CA ALA A 44 -6.43 -26.34 0.97
C ALA A 44 -6.00 -25.80 2.33
N PRO A 45 -5.91 -26.60 3.42
CA PRO A 45 -5.37 -26.13 4.70
C PRO A 45 -3.92 -25.65 4.64
N GLN A 46 -3.08 -26.29 3.82
CA GLN A 46 -1.69 -25.85 3.61
C GLN A 46 -1.63 -24.52 2.82
N LEU A 47 -2.46 -24.37 1.80
CA LEU A 47 -2.59 -23.09 1.08
C LEU A 47 -3.10 -21.98 2.00
N LEU A 48 -4.12 -22.24 2.83
CA LEU A 48 -4.63 -21.26 3.78
C LEU A 48 -3.54 -20.82 4.77
N ARG A 49 -2.79 -21.78 5.31
CA ARG A 49 -1.65 -21.47 6.19
C ARG A 49 -0.64 -20.57 5.51
N ALA A 50 -0.28 -20.86 4.25
CA ALA A 50 0.64 -20.04 3.48
C ALA A 50 0.10 -18.62 3.23
N LEU A 51 -1.21 -18.45 2.96
CA LEU A 51 -1.82 -17.12 2.83
C LEU A 51 -1.74 -16.32 4.14
N LEU A 52 -1.99 -16.96 5.28
CA LEU A 52 -1.87 -16.32 6.58
C LEU A 52 -0.41 -15.93 6.88
N GLU A 53 0.55 -16.77 6.53
CA GLU A 53 1.98 -16.45 6.62
C GLU A 53 2.36 -15.27 5.71
N HIS A 54 1.79 -15.17 4.50
CA HIS A 54 1.98 -14.01 3.63
C HIS A 54 1.40 -12.74 4.24
N LEU A 55 0.20 -12.78 4.83
CA LEU A 55 -0.39 -11.62 5.51
C LEU A 55 0.48 -11.13 6.67
N GLU A 56 1.15 -12.04 7.39
CA GLU A 56 2.06 -11.66 8.47
C GLU A 56 3.36 -11.04 7.96
N ALA A 57 3.83 -11.43 6.77
CA ALA A 57 5.01 -10.87 6.14
C ALA A 57 4.72 -9.60 5.33
N ALA A 58 3.49 -9.42 4.85
CA ALA A 58 3.10 -8.33 3.99
C ALA A 58 3.34 -6.97 4.66
N GLU A 59 3.77 -6.01 3.86
CA GLU A 59 4.02 -4.66 4.33
C GLU A 59 2.71 -3.94 4.59
N LEU A 60 2.60 -3.35 5.78
CA LEU A 60 1.57 -2.37 6.09
C LEU A 60 2.07 -0.99 5.61
N ILE A 61 1.39 -0.41 4.64
CA ILE A 61 1.89 0.76 3.94
C ILE A 61 0.89 1.92 3.92
N HIS A 62 1.41 3.13 4.04
CA HIS A 62 0.69 4.38 3.79
C HIS A 62 1.40 5.14 2.67
N THR A 63 0.69 5.45 1.60
CA THR A 63 1.21 6.31 0.52
C THR A 63 0.73 7.74 0.76
N PHE A 64 1.62 8.69 0.60
CA PHE A 64 1.36 10.12 0.69
C PHE A 64 2.20 10.86 -0.33
N ASP A 65 1.84 12.11 -0.59
CA ASP A 65 2.50 12.91 -1.60
C ASP A 65 3.78 13.56 -1.06
N GLY A 66 4.82 13.56 -1.88
CA GLY A 66 6.01 14.37 -1.66
C GLY A 66 5.88 15.81 -2.18
N SER A 67 4.74 16.20 -2.75
CA SER A 67 4.46 17.56 -3.24
C SER A 67 3.87 18.49 -2.16
N PHE A 68 3.73 19.77 -2.51
CA PHE A 68 3.22 20.83 -1.63
C PHE A 68 1.69 20.99 -1.69
N ASP A 69 1.03 20.34 -2.66
CA ASP A 69 -0.33 20.67 -3.06
C ASP A 69 -1.38 19.71 -2.45
N THR A 70 -0.98 18.82 -1.55
CA THR A 70 -1.89 17.80 -0.99
C THR A 70 -1.71 17.58 0.51
N THR A 71 -2.59 16.75 1.07
CA THR A 71 -2.96 16.72 2.49
C THR A 71 -1.92 16.16 3.45
N ALA A 72 -0.83 15.55 2.97
CA ALA A 72 0.31 15.08 3.76
C ALA A 72 1.60 15.17 2.93
N SER A 73 2.48 16.13 3.24
CA SER A 73 3.73 16.36 2.51
C SER A 73 4.97 15.90 3.29
N VAL A 74 6.04 15.57 2.56
CA VAL A 74 7.38 15.34 3.13
C VAL A 74 7.84 16.51 4.00
N GLU A 75 7.43 17.73 3.69
CA GLU A 75 7.76 18.91 4.49
C GLU A 75 7.06 18.94 5.83
N ILE A 76 5.79 18.53 5.89
CA ILE A 76 5.08 18.42 7.16
C ILE A 76 5.79 17.44 8.08
N ALA A 77 6.22 16.28 7.56
CA ALA A 77 6.98 15.31 8.33
C ALA A 77 8.39 15.80 8.71
N LEU A 78 9.00 16.66 7.89
CA LEU A 78 10.31 17.26 8.17
C LEU A 78 10.28 18.42 9.14
N TYR A 79 9.25 19.25 9.14
CA TYR A 79 9.32 20.53 9.85
C TYR A 79 8.28 20.65 10.95
N ASN A 80 7.15 19.94 10.83
CA ASN A 80 5.98 20.20 11.66
C ASN A 80 5.58 19.00 12.54
N ALA A 81 5.76 17.76 12.05
CA ALA A 81 5.44 16.55 12.79
C ALA A 81 6.73 15.86 13.24
N THR A 82 7.15 16.09 14.50
CA THR A 82 8.40 15.53 15.05
C THR A 82 8.20 14.30 15.93
N GLU A 83 7.01 14.08 16.47
CA GLU A 83 6.73 12.99 17.41
C GLU A 83 6.00 11.81 16.75
N TYR A 84 5.05 12.10 15.86
CA TYR A 84 4.18 11.12 15.25
C TYR A 84 4.08 11.32 13.73
N PHE A 85 3.79 10.23 13.02
CA PHE A 85 3.46 10.25 11.61
C PHE A 85 2.00 10.71 11.46
N PRO A 86 1.76 11.90 10.91
CA PRO A 86 0.43 12.50 10.93
C PRO A 86 -0.47 11.82 9.89
N HIS A 87 -1.72 11.58 10.27
CA HIS A 87 -2.74 11.10 9.34
C HIS A 87 -3.68 12.25 8.91
N GLN A 88 -4.49 12.01 7.87
CA GLN A 88 -5.28 13.08 7.21
C GLN A 88 -6.12 13.94 8.16
N TRP A 89 -6.68 13.36 9.23
CA TRP A 89 -7.53 14.10 10.16
C TRP A 89 -6.75 15.05 11.06
N GLN A 90 -5.55 14.67 11.49
CA GLN A 90 -4.65 15.55 12.22
C GLN A 90 -4.18 16.70 11.33
N LEU A 91 -3.85 16.39 10.07
CA LEU A 91 -3.41 17.37 9.09
C LEU A 91 -4.50 18.41 8.80
N ARG A 92 -5.75 17.96 8.68
CA ARG A 92 -6.94 18.81 8.57
C ARG A 92 -7.12 19.70 9.80
N TYR A 93 -7.07 19.11 11.00
CA TYR A 93 -7.23 19.86 12.26
C TYR A 93 -6.15 20.94 12.42
N LEU A 94 -4.91 20.64 12.05
CA LEU A 94 -3.77 21.56 12.16
C LEU A 94 -3.73 22.61 11.04
N GLY A 95 -4.66 22.54 10.07
CA GLY A 95 -4.68 23.44 8.92
C GLY A 95 -3.51 23.23 7.96
N TRP A 96 -2.89 22.05 7.96
CA TRP A 96 -1.76 21.70 7.09
C TRP A 96 -2.19 21.03 5.79
N SER A 97 -3.44 20.61 5.71
CA SER A 97 -4.06 20.11 4.49
C SER A 97 -5.16 21.05 4.02
N GLU A 98 -5.57 20.93 2.76
CA GLU A 98 -6.81 21.58 2.32
C GLU A 98 -7.95 21.26 3.29
N PRO A 99 -8.81 22.24 3.62
CA PRO A 99 -10.03 21.96 4.35
C PRO A 99 -10.81 20.92 3.53
N LEU A 100 -11.34 19.90 4.20
CA LEU A 100 -12.31 19.03 3.57
C LEU A 100 -13.33 19.91 2.85
N SER A 101 -13.63 19.55 1.61
CA SER A 101 -14.84 20.03 0.96
C SER A 101 -16.01 19.67 1.87
N THR A 102 -16.45 20.63 2.70
CA THR A 102 -17.62 20.50 3.57
C THR A 102 -18.92 20.39 2.75
N TYR A 103 -18.80 20.42 1.41
CA TYR A 103 -19.89 20.21 0.47
C TYR A 103 -20.57 18.85 0.65
N TYR A 104 -19.85 17.83 1.10
CA TYR A 104 -20.39 16.48 1.16
C TYR A 104 -20.84 16.14 2.58
N ARG A 105 -22.15 16.22 2.81
CA ARG A 105 -22.79 15.71 4.03
C ARG A 105 -23.75 14.57 3.72
N PRO A 106 -23.63 13.43 4.42
CA PRO A 106 -22.58 13.12 5.39
C PRO A 106 -21.23 12.84 4.70
N ASN A 107 -20.13 13.09 5.42
CA ASN A 107 -18.79 12.82 4.91
C ASN A 107 -18.60 11.28 4.76
N PRO A 108 -18.28 10.77 3.55
CA PRO A 108 -18.14 9.33 3.32
C PRO A 108 -17.12 8.67 4.24
N GLU A 109 -15.98 9.32 4.47
CA GLU A 109 -14.95 8.81 5.38
C GLU A 109 -15.49 8.66 6.81
N ALA A 110 -16.23 9.66 7.32
CA ALA A 110 -16.84 9.59 8.65
C ALA A 110 -17.87 8.46 8.74
N VAL A 111 -18.74 8.31 7.73
CA VAL A 111 -19.75 7.24 7.69
C VAL A 111 -19.10 5.84 7.73
N ASN A 112 -17.98 5.67 7.03
CA ASN A 112 -17.26 4.40 7.01
C ASN A 112 -16.52 4.14 8.32
N GLU A 113 -15.88 5.15 8.88
CA GLU A 113 -15.22 5.07 10.19
C GLU A 113 -16.19 4.71 11.32
N GLU A 114 -17.37 5.32 11.34
CA GLU A 114 -18.41 5.05 12.34
C GLU A 114 -19.13 3.73 12.08
N GLY A 115 -19.42 3.42 10.82
CA GLY A 115 -20.18 2.23 10.43
C GLY A 115 -19.35 0.95 10.51
N ILE A 116 -18.22 0.91 9.82
CA ILE A 116 -17.40 -0.29 9.63
C ILE A 116 -16.43 -0.45 10.80
N PHE A 117 -15.69 0.62 11.14
CA PHE A 117 -14.68 0.57 12.20
C PHE A 117 -15.21 0.89 13.59
N ARG A 118 -16.50 1.28 13.70
CA ARG A 118 -17.18 1.59 14.97
C ARG A 118 -16.48 2.70 15.76
N LEU A 119 -15.83 3.63 15.07
CA LEU A 119 -15.26 4.81 15.70
C LEU A 119 -16.38 5.74 16.18
N PRO A 120 -16.17 6.52 17.27
CA PRO A 120 -17.14 7.51 17.71
C PRO A 120 -17.45 8.52 16.60
N ALA A 121 -18.67 9.05 16.59
CA ALA A 121 -19.01 10.16 15.70
C ALA A 121 -18.19 11.41 16.04
N PHE A 122 -18.01 12.29 15.06
CA PHE A 122 -17.48 13.61 15.36
C PHE A 122 -18.47 14.37 16.26
N PRO A 123 -17.97 15.15 17.24
CA PRO A 123 -18.83 15.88 18.18
C PRO A 123 -19.62 17.02 17.51
N ASP A 124 -19.14 17.53 16.38
CA ASP A 124 -19.72 18.66 15.67
C ASP A 124 -20.49 18.20 14.41
N GLU A 125 -21.48 19.01 14.00
CA GLU A 125 -22.36 18.74 12.87
C GLU A 125 -21.68 18.70 11.49
N HIS A 126 -20.40 19.04 11.42
CA HIS A 126 -19.62 19.19 10.19
C HIS A 126 -18.85 17.93 9.78
N ASP A 127 -18.98 16.82 10.51
CA ASP A 127 -18.23 15.58 10.27
C ASP A 127 -16.70 15.81 10.18
N VAL A 128 -16.17 16.72 11.01
CA VAL A 128 -14.74 17.02 11.12
C VAL A 128 -14.30 17.09 12.58
N PRO A 129 -13.04 16.79 12.90
CA PRO A 129 -12.55 16.91 14.27
C PRO A 129 -12.47 18.37 14.70
N ASN A 130 -13.02 18.67 15.88
CA ASN A 130 -12.97 20.01 16.49
C ASN A 130 -11.85 20.16 17.54
N SER A 131 -11.12 19.07 17.80
CA SER A 131 -9.97 19.05 18.70
C SER A 131 -8.90 18.10 18.15
N PHE A 132 -7.65 18.34 18.53
CA PHE A 132 -6.55 17.44 18.17
C PHE A 132 -6.75 16.04 18.74
N GLN A 133 -7.38 15.92 19.92
CA GLN A 133 -7.70 14.63 20.54
C GLN A 133 -8.71 13.85 19.70
N THR A 134 -9.76 14.52 19.22
CA THR A 134 -10.75 13.92 18.31
C THR A 134 -10.10 13.52 16.98
N ALA A 135 -9.24 14.39 16.42
CA ALA A 135 -8.49 14.08 15.21
C ALA A 135 -7.61 12.84 15.41
N SER A 136 -6.81 12.80 16.48
CA SER A 136 -5.87 11.73 16.81
C SER A 136 -6.55 10.42 17.25
N GLY A 137 -7.87 10.45 17.50
CA GLY A 137 -8.69 9.27 17.73
C GLY A 137 -9.22 8.62 16.45
N ARG A 138 -8.92 9.19 15.27
CA ARG A 138 -9.26 8.59 13.97
C ARG A 138 -8.16 7.67 13.46
N LEU A 139 -8.49 6.94 12.40
CA LEU A 139 -7.59 5.98 11.81
C LEU A 139 -6.58 6.62 10.85
N LEU A 140 -5.44 5.95 10.68
CA LEU A 140 -4.51 6.17 9.57
C LEU A 140 -4.85 5.16 8.48
N TYR A 141 -5.23 5.67 7.31
CA TYR A 141 -5.58 4.85 6.16
C TYR A 141 -4.35 4.12 5.63
N CYS A 142 -4.37 2.80 5.61
CA CYS A 142 -3.22 2.00 5.18
C CYS A 142 -3.68 0.84 4.31
N THR A 143 -2.73 0.18 3.67
CA THR A 143 -3.00 -1.03 2.87
C THR A 143 -2.00 -2.12 3.22
N LEU A 144 -2.43 -3.37 3.09
CA LEU A 144 -1.50 -4.50 3.08
C LEU A 144 -1.03 -4.75 1.65
N ASN A 145 0.28 -4.72 1.46
CA ASN A 145 0.93 -4.91 0.18
C ASN A 145 0.97 -6.38 -0.26
N MET A 146 -0.19 -7.04 -0.31
CA MET A 146 -0.32 -8.47 -0.68
C MET A 146 0.08 -8.77 -2.13
N MET A 147 0.04 -7.75 -3.00
CA MET A 147 0.45 -7.84 -4.40
C MET A 147 1.94 -7.55 -4.60
N ARG A 148 2.68 -7.30 -3.52
CA ARG A 148 4.13 -7.10 -3.50
C ARG A 148 4.58 -5.99 -4.48
N ILE A 149 3.92 -4.84 -4.42
CA ILE A 149 4.24 -3.69 -5.27
C ILE A 149 5.42 -2.94 -4.63
N ASP A 150 6.49 -2.74 -5.39
CA ASP A 150 7.73 -2.11 -4.93
C ASP A 150 7.51 -0.69 -4.38
N THR A 151 6.66 0.09 -5.03
CA THR A 151 6.26 1.45 -4.68
C THR A 151 5.08 1.52 -3.73
N GLY A 152 4.56 0.39 -3.26
CA GLY A 152 3.36 0.35 -2.42
C GLY A 152 2.05 0.60 -3.19
N ASN A 153 1.04 1.18 -2.53
CA ASN A 153 -0.28 1.41 -3.13
C ASN A 153 -0.33 2.78 -3.82
N ARG A 154 0.15 2.85 -5.07
CA ARG A 154 0.06 4.05 -5.92
C ARG A 154 -1.14 4.04 -6.88
N ALA A 155 -2.11 3.13 -6.73
CA ALA A 155 -3.21 2.91 -7.69
C ALA A 155 -4.01 4.17 -8.05
N VAL A 156 -3.95 5.24 -7.26
CA VAL A 156 -4.94 6.31 -7.35
C VAL A 156 -4.35 7.69 -7.12
N GLY A 157 -3.04 7.85 -7.36
CA GLY A 157 -2.37 9.13 -7.11
C GLY A 157 -2.35 9.50 -5.62
N TYR A 158 -2.31 8.50 -4.74
CA TYR A 158 -2.13 8.72 -3.29
C TYR A 158 -0.75 9.29 -2.93
N GLY A 159 0.14 9.46 -3.92
CA GLY A 159 1.39 10.16 -3.78
C GLY A 159 2.61 9.34 -4.22
N ASN A 160 3.78 9.97 -4.05
CA ASN A 160 5.06 9.49 -4.55
C ASN A 160 6.04 9.06 -3.44
N VAL A 161 5.59 9.03 -2.18
CA VAL A 161 6.31 8.45 -1.05
C VAL A 161 5.43 7.42 -0.36
N THR A 162 6.02 6.29 0.03
CA THR A 162 5.34 5.29 0.85
C THR A 162 6.08 5.10 2.16
N ALA A 163 5.37 5.25 3.27
CA ALA A 163 5.81 4.81 4.58
C ALA A 163 5.43 3.34 4.77
N VAL A 164 6.42 2.51 5.06
CA VAL A 164 6.23 1.12 5.51
C VAL A 164 6.26 1.11 7.03
N LEU A 165 5.16 0.73 7.64
CA LEU A 165 5.00 0.73 9.09
C LEU A 165 5.67 -0.50 9.70
N ALA A 166 6.11 -0.36 10.95
CA ALA A 166 6.66 -1.50 11.69
C ALA A 166 5.58 -2.57 11.94
N PRO A 167 5.90 -3.88 11.81
CA PRO A 167 4.93 -4.96 12.03
C PRO A 167 4.31 -5.01 13.43
N ALA A 168 4.89 -4.32 14.42
CA ALA A 168 4.32 -4.18 15.75
C ALA A 168 2.93 -3.53 15.71
N TYR A 169 2.69 -2.57 14.81
CA TYR A 169 1.38 -1.93 14.65
C TYR A 169 0.32 -2.92 14.14
N TRP A 170 0.72 -3.81 13.24
CA TRP A 170 -0.17 -4.84 12.69
C TRP A 170 -0.70 -5.81 13.78
N ALA A 171 0.04 -6.01 14.87
CA ALA A 171 -0.36 -6.96 15.91
C ALA A 171 -1.64 -6.54 16.66
N ASP A 172 -1.67 -5.30 17.16
CA ASP A 172 -2.67 -4.89 18.16
C ASP A 172 -3.47 -3.63 17.78
N ALA A 173 -3.11 -2.97 16.68
CA ALA A 173 -3.65 -1.66 16.34
C ALA A 173 -4.21 -1.56 14.92
N VAL A 174 -4.40 -2.67 14.20
CA VAL A 174 -4.91 -2.62 12.82
C VAL A 174 -6.22 -3.37 12.66
N ALA A 175 -7.12 -2.72 11.92
CA ALA A 175 -8.38 -3.27 11.44
C ALA A 175 -8.38 -3.27 9.91
N ALA A 176 -8.75 -4.39 9.31
CA ALA A 176 -8.65 -4.58 7.87
C ALA A 176 -10.00 -4.86 7.22
N THR A 177 -10.24 -4.23 6.08
CA THR A 177 -11.43 -4.43 5.25
C THR A 177 -11.04 -5.10 3.94
N PRO A 178 -11.95 -5.89 3.33
CA PRO A 178 -11.62 -6.64 2.12
C PRO A 178 -11.25 -5.80 0.91
N ALA A 179 -11.63 -4.53 0.90
CA ALA A 179 -11.38 -3.55 -0.13
C ALA A 179 -11.38 -2.15 0.50
N ASP A 180 -11.19 -1.12 -0.33
CA ASP A 180 -11.38 0.28 0.04
C ASP A 180 -12.77 0.51 0.67
N SER A 181 -12.78 0.90 1.94
CA SER A 181 -13.95 1.14 2.77
C SER A 181 -14.67 2.41 2.35
N GLY A 182 -13.93 3.42 1.88
CA GLY A 182 -14.44 4.59 1.19
C GLY A 182 -15.34 4.18 0.03
N PHE A 183 -14.75 3.39 -0.87
CA PHE A 183 -15.43 2.84 -2.05
C PHE A 183 -16.63 1.97 -1.68
N TYR A 184 -16.49 1.09 -0.69
CA TYR A 184 -17.60 0.28 -0.20
C TYR A 184 -18.75 1.13 0.32
N GLY A 185 -18.46 2.12 1.18
CA GLY A 185 -19.46 3.06 1.69
C GLY A 185 -20.21 3.76 0.56
N LEU A 186 -19.47 4.29 -0.41
CA LEU A 186 -20.05 4.98 -1.56
C LEU A 186 -20.92 4.06 -2.43
N CYS A 187 -20.50 2.82 -2.68
CA CYS A 187 -21.21 1.90 -3.58
C CYS A 187 -22.32 1.10 -2.89
N CYS A 188 -22.28 0.93 -1.57
CA CYS A 188 -23.23 0.08 -0.84
C CYS A 188 -24.15 0.82 0.13
N ASN A 189 -23.87 2.07 0.47
CA ASN A 189 -24.80 2.89 1.23
C ASN A 189 -25.78 3.61 0.29
N ALA A 190 -27.04 3.16 0.27
CA ALA A 190 -28.08 3.73 -0.60
C ALA A 190 -28.29 5.24 -0.39
N SER A 191 -28.10 5.74 0.83
CA SER A 191 -28.21 7.18 1.13
C SER A 191 -27.05 7.96 0.53
N LEU A 192 -25.80 7.48 0.67
CA LEU A 192 -24.64 8.09 0.03
C LEU A 192 -24.74 8.05 -1.50
N ARG A 193 -25.15 6.91 -2.08
CA ARG A 193 -25.35 6.78 -3.54
C ARG A 193 -26.26 7.86 -4.11
N ARG A 194 -27.34 8.20 -3.41
CA ARG A 194 -28.31 9.22 -3.83
C ARG A 194 -27.73 10.63 -3.74
N LEU A 195 -27.04 10.95 -2.65
CA LEU A 195 -26.55 12.30 -2.36
C LEU A 195 -25.54 12.80 -3.40
N PHE A 196 -24.69 11.91 -3.88
CA PHE A 196 -23.62 12.28 -4.81
C PHE A 196 -23.98 12.04 -6.27
N ASN A 197 -25.26 11.73 -6.58
CA ASN A 197 -25.75 11.48 -7.94
C ASN A 197 -24.82 10.52 -8.72
N TYR A 198 -24.42 9.40 -8.08
CA TYR A 198 -23.35 8.50 -8.51
C TYR A 198 -23.64 7.70 -9.80
N SER A 199 -24.67 8.03 -10.58
CA SER A 199 -24.95 7.39 -11.87
C SER A 199 -23.81 7.54 -12.90
N HIS A 200 -22.89 8.50 -12.69
CA HIS A 200 -21.76 8.78 -13.59
C HIS A 200 -20.37 8.41 -13.07
N TYR A 201 -20.24 8.05 -11.81
CA TYR A 201 -18.94 7.61 -11.31
C TYR A 201 -18.78 6.16 -11.69
N HIS A 202 -18.06 6.03 -12.79
CA HIS A 202 -17.49 4.81 -13.31
C HIS A 202 -16.88 3.93 -12.22
N PHE A 203 -16.56 4.40 -11.01
CA PHE A 203 -15.93 3.60 -9.95
C PHE A 203 -16.74 2.38 -9.51
N CYS A 204 -18.05 2.49 -9.22
CA CYS A 204 -18.87 1.30 -8.91
C CYS A 204 -19.03 0.37 -10.14
N SER A 205 -18.63 0.84 -11.33
CA SER A 205 -18.60 0.10 -12.60
C SER A 205 -17.19 -0.07 -13.22
N LEU A 206 -16.07 0.31 -12.56
CA LEU A 206 -14.69 0.37 -13.11
C LEU A 206 -13.87 -0.82 -12.69
N ALA A 207 -14.36 -1.51 -11.69
CA ALA A 207 -14.34 -2.94 -11.72
C ALA A 207 -14.68 -3.55 -13.12
N LEU A 208 -15.52 -2.92 -13.93
CA LEU A 208 -16.24 -3.61 -15.01
C LEU A 208 -15.91 -3.08 -16.41
N THR A 209 -14.64 -2.81 -16.74
CA THR A 209 -14.24 -2.58 -18.15
C THR A 209 -14.36 -3.84 -19.04
N GLY A 210 -15.12 -4.87 -18.62
CA GLY A 210 -15.44 -6.05 -19.41
C GLY A 210 -16.86 -6.60 -19.24
N HIS A 211 -17.77 -5.94 -18.49
CA HIS A 211 -19.12 -6.48 -18.23
C HIS A 211 -20.25 -5.57 -18.78
N PRO A 212 -21.35 -6.13 -19.32
CA PRO A 212 -22.45 -5.37 -19.90
C PRO A 212 -23.14 -4.46 -18.87
N SER A 213 -23.72 -3.37 -19.37
CA SER A 213 -24.30 -2.21 -18.67
C SER A 213 -25.51 -2.49 -17.76
N THR A 214 -25.66 -3.70 -17.23
CA THR A 214 -26.81 -4.16 -16.42
C THR A 214 -26.41 -4.69 -15.04
N TRP A 215 -25.18 -4.44 -14.58
CA TRP A 215 -24.76 -4.88 -13.25
C TRP A 215 -25.44 -4.03 -12.17
N ASP A 216 -26.37 -4.65 -11.43
CA ASP A 216 -26.90 -4.12 -10.18
C ASP A 216 -25.85 -4.38 -9.08
N PRO A 217 -25.36 -3.36 -8.35
CA PRO A 217 -24.47 -3.57 -7.20
C PRO A 217 -25.18 -4.23 -6.00
N ALA A 218 -26.51 -4.37 -6.03
CA ALA A 218 -27.28 -4.97 -4.93
C ALA A 218 -26.82 -6.36 -4.49
N PRO A 219 -26.40 -7.31 -5.35
CA PRO A 219 -25.88 -8.59 -4.91
C PRO A 219 -24.60 -8.42 -4.08
N TYR A 220 -23.68 -7.53 -4.47
CA TYR A 220 -22.45 -7.31 -3.70
C TYR A 220 -22.72 -6.65 -2.35
N CYS A 221 -23.62 -5.66 -2.33
CA CYS A 221 -23.93 -4.90 -1.12
C CYS A 221 -24.85 -5.66 -0.15
N ASN A 222 -25.68 -6.58 -0.63
CA ASN A 222 -26.65 -7.32 0.19
C ASN A 222 -26.25 -8.76 0.54
N SER A 223 -25.27 -9.38 -0.15
CA SER A 223 -25.03 -10.83 -0.02
C SER A 223 -23.82 -11.24 0.84
N THR A 224 -23.00 -10.30 1.33
CA THR A 224 -21.77 -10.65 2.05
C THR A 224 -21.67 -9.95 3.41
N PRO A 225 -22.13 -10.59 4.51
CA PRO A 225 -21.91 -10.10 5.87
C PRO A 225 -20.42 -9.90 6.22
N TYR A 226 -19.53 -10.54 5.47
CA TYR A 226 -18.07 -10.44 5.61
C TYR A 226 -17.48 -9.05 5.32
N LEU A 227 -18.24 -8.12 4.73
CA LEU A 227 -17.75 -6.77 4.42
C LEU A 227 -17.92 -5.76 5.56
N THR A 228 -18.73 -6.07 6.57
CA THR A 228 -19.05 -5.12 7.66
C THR A 228 -18.29 -5.39 8.95
N VAL A 229 -17.63 -6.54 9.07
CA VAL A 229 -16.75 -6.88 10.18
C VAL A 229 -15.31 -6.71 9.72
N PRO A 230 -14.55 -5.73 10.26
CA PRO A 230 -13.13 -5.64 9.97
C PRO A 230 -12.38 -6.84 10.54
N GLY A 231 -11.43 -7.36 9.77
CA GLY A 231 -10.47 -8.35 10.25
C GLY A 231 -9.41 -7.73 11.14
N VAL A 232 -8.72 -8.58 11.88
CA VAL A 232 -7.50 -8.25 12.64
C VAL A 232 -6.45 -9.31 12.32
N ARG A 233 -5.17 -9.05 12.56
CA ARG A 233 -4.03 -9.90 12.14
C ARG A 233 -4.25 -11.42 12.20
N ARG A 234 -4.80 -11.94 13.30
CA ARG A 234 -5.01 -13.39 13.52
C ARG A 234 -6.32 -13.94 12.94
N HIS A 235 -7.19 -13.07 12.48
CA HIS A 235 -8.56 -13.36 12.08
C HIS A 235 -8.90 -12.66 10.76
N MET A 236 -8.27 -13.13 9.68
CA MET A 236 -8.34 -12.53 8.34
C MET A 236 -9.06 -13.39 7.29
N ASN A 237 -9.59 -14.57 7.65
CA ASN A 237 -10.17 -15.50 6.66
C ASN A 237 -11.36 -14.87 5.90
N HIS A 238 -12.24 -14.18 6.62
CA HIS A 238 -13.36 -13.47 6.01
C HIS A 238 -12.92 -12.28 5.16
N VAL A 239 -11.81 -11.62 5.52
CA VAL A 239 -11.23 -10.52 4.74
C VAL A 239 -10.66 -11.02 3.42
N LEU A 240 -9.87 -12.10 3.45
CA LEU A 240 -9.33 -12.75 2.25
C LEU A 240 -10.45 -13.23 1.31
N LEU A 241 -11.46 -13.91 1.86
CA LEU A 241 -12.60 -14.39 1.09
C LEU A 241 -13.42 -13.24 0.51
N GLY A 242 -13.65 -12.18 1.29
CA GLY A 242 -14.33 -10.98 0.84
C GLY A 242 -13.59 -10.29 -0.29
N ASN A 243 -12.26 -10.20 -0.21
CA ASN A 243 -11.41 -9.55 -1.20
C ASN A 243 -11.42 -10.33 -2.52
N ASP A 244 -11.30 -11.65 -2.44
CA ASP A 244 -11.41 -12.52 -3.62
C ASP A 244 -12.77 -12.40 -4.30
N ARG A 245 -13.87 -12.37 -3.53
CA ARG A 245 -15.22 -12.20 -4.09
C ARG A 245 -15.40 -10.81 -4.70
N ALA A 246 -14.95 -9.77 -4.01
CA ALA A 246 -15.06 -8.39 -4.45
C ALA A 246 -14.36 -8.18 -5.79
N PHE A 247 -13.09 -8.56 -5.89
CA PHE A 247 -12.30 -8.30 -7.08
C PHE A 247 -12.36 -9.43 -8.12
N GLY A 248 -12.74 -10.64 -7.72
CA GLY A 248 -12.94 -11.78 -8.62
C GLY A 248 -14.22 -11.68 -9.44
N ALA A 249 -15.32 -11.18 -8.85
CA ALA A 249 -16.54 -10.88 -9.62
C ALA A 249 -16.30 -9.81 -10.71
N VAL A 250 -15.33 -8.95 -10.43
CA VAL A 250 -14.99 -7.74 -11.17
C VAL A 250 -14.03 -8.04 -12.31
N SER A 251 -12.95 -8.75 -12.01
CA SER A 251 -11.92 -9.11 -12.99
C SER A 251 -12.17 -10.42 -13.73
N GLY A 252 -13.13 -11.23 -13.26
CA GLY A 252 -13.29 -12.62 -13.69
C GLY A 252 -12.19 -13.56 -13.17
N ASP A 253 -11.31 -13.06 -12.29
CA ASP A 253 -10.09 -13.72 -11.85
C ASP A 253 -9.95 -13.74 -10.33
N SER A 254 -9.62 -14.90 -9.75
CA SER A 254 -9.38 -15.03 -8.30
C SER A 254 -8.18 -14.17 -7.85
N THR A 255 -8.44 -13.24 -6.93
CA THR A 255 -7.38 -12.44 -6.28
C THR A 255 -6.46 -13.32 -5.44
N ILE A 256 -6.98 -14.35 -4.79
CA ILE A 256 -6.15 -15.29 -4.02
C ILE A 256 -5.18 -16.04 -4.93
N ALA A 257 -5.66 -16.57 -6.06
CA ALA A 257 -4.79 -17.23 -7.03
C ALA A 257 -3.71 -16.27 -7.54
N ARG A 258 -4.07 -15.01 -7.75
CA ARG A 258 -3.15 -13.95 -8.15
C ARG A 258 -2.13 -13.61 -7.06
N MET A 259 -2.51 -13.61 -5.79
CA MET A 259 -1.55 -13.51 -4.69
C MET A 259 -0.55 -14.67 -4.77
N PHE A 260 -0.98 -15.94 -4.88
CA PHE A 260 -0.05 -17.07 -5.02
C PHE A 260 0.93 -16.91 -6.19
N GLU A 261 0.46 -16.41 -7.34
CA GLU A 261 1.31 -16.09 -8.49
C GLU A 261 2.37 -15.03 -8.16
N ARG A 262 2.02 -14.01 -7.37
CA ARG A 262 2.99 -13.00 -6.93
C ARG A 262 4.00 -13.52 -5.91
N TRP A 263 3.59 -14.43 -5.03
CA TRP A 263 4.45 -14.94 -3.94
C TRP A 263 5.30 -16.16 -4.34
N TYR A 264 4.84 -16.96 -5.31
CA TYR A 264 5.49 -18.22 -5.70
C TYR A 264 5.70 -18.40 -7.21
N GLY A 265 5.26 -17.44 -8.02
CA GLY A 265 5.47 -17.50 -9.47
C GLY A 265 6.95 -17.55 -9.82
N GLU A 266 7.32 -18.46 -10.72
CA GLU A 266 8.70 -18.59 -11.20
C GLU A 266 9.00 -17.64 -12.37
N ASP A 267 7.96 -17.17 -13.08
CA ASP A 267 8.10 -16.26 -14.21
C ASP A 267 8.07 -14.79 -13.76
N ALA A 268 9.18 -14.08 -13.98
CA ALA A 268 9.29 -12.65 -13.69
C ALA A 268 8.25 -11.81 -14.45
N ALA A 269 7.83 -12.20 -15.65
CA ALA A 269 6.76 -11.48 -16.36
C ALA A 269 5.38 -11.69 -15.71
N ALA A 270 5.13 -12.89 -15.19
CA ALA A 270 3.93 -13.19 -14.41
C ALA A 270 3.89 -12.42 -13.08
N THR A 271 5.04 -11.95 -12.57
CA THR A 271 5.10 -11.14 -11.34
C THR A 271 4.71 -9.66 -11.52
N ASN A 272 4.53 -9.17 -12.74
CA ASN A 272 4.16 -7.78 -12.97
C ASN A 272 2.73 -7.49 -12.53
N VAL A 273 2.50 -6.42 -11.77
CA VAL A 273 1.15 -6.02 -11.32
C VAL A 273 0.57 -5.03 -12.32
N THR A 274 -0.63 -5.29 -12.86
CA THR A 274 -1.33 -4.32 -13.72
C THR A 274 -1.95 -3.20 -12.89
N HIS A 275 -2.25 -2.06 -13.49
CA HIS A 275 -2.91 -0.97 -12.77
C HIS A 275 -4.23 -1.39 -12.09
N GLY A 276 -5.07 -2.19 -12.77
CA GLY A 276 -6.30 -2.73 -12.19
C GLY A 276 -6.06 -3.70 -11.03
N GLU A 277 -4.93 -4.38 -11.00
CA GLU A 277 -4.55 -5.27 -9.91
C GLU A 277 -4.09 -4.52 -8.66
N VAL A 278 -3.55 -3.30 -8.80
CA VAL A 278 -3.17 -2.48 -7.65
C VAL A 278 -4.40 -2.15 -6.78
N PHE A 279 -5.59 -2.04 -7.37
CA PHE A 279 -6.86 -1.84 -6.65
C PHE A 279 -7.30 -3.04 -5.80
N ARG A 280 -6.74 -4.23 -6.02
CA ARG A 280 -7.13 -5.45 -5.28
C ARG A 280 -6.54 -5.53 -3.88
N TYR A 281 -6.14 -4.38 -3.33
CA TYR A 281 -5.51 -4.28 -2.03
C TYR A 281 -6.51 -4.59 -0.90
N ILE A 282 -5.96 -5.04 0.22
CA ILE A 282 -6.69 -5.13 1.48
C ILE A 282 -6.41 -3.82 2.20
N GLU A 283 -7.44 -3.03 2.45
CA GLU A 283 -7.31 -1.82 3.26
C GLU A 283 -7.14 -2.26 4.71
N SER A 284 -6.23 -1.62 5.43
CA SER A 284 -5.72 -2.11 6.71
C SER A 284 -5.32 -0.95 7.58
N ASN A 285 -6.32 -0.34 8.20
CA ASN A 285 -6.21 0.96 8.83
C ASN A 285 -5.67 0.85 10.26
N VAL A 286 -4.72 1.72 10.60
CA VAL A 286 -4.15 1.77 11.96
C VAL A 286 -5.05 2.61 12.86
N LEU A 287 -5.53 2.01 13.94
CA LEU A 287 -6.41 2.59 14.96
C LEU A 287 -5.61 3.21 16.13
N ALA A 288 -4.41 3.69 15.84
CA ALA A 288 -3.47 4.26 16.81
C ALA A 288 -2.55 5.30 16.14
N ASN A 289 -1.94 6.16 16.96
CA ASN A 289 -0.93 7.10 16.49
C ASN A 289 0.41 6.39 16.25
N VAL A 290 0.94 6.53 15.04
CA VAL A 290 2.25 5.98 14.67
C VAL A 290 3.33 6.94 15.14
N ARG A 291 4.22 6.49 16.03
CA ARG A 291 5.25 7.32 16.66
C ARG A 291 6.61 7.08 16.05
N TYR A 292 7.34 8.14 15.73
CA TYR A 292 8.68 8.00 15.14
C TYR A 292 9.69 7.39 16.13
N HIS A 293 9.61 7.81 17.40
CA HIS A 293 10.50 7.32 18.45
C HIS A 293 10.31 5.83 18.75
N ASP A 294 9.09 5.31 18.60
CA ASP A 294 8.73 3.89 18.75
C ASP A 294 9.07 3.04 17.52
N ARG A 295 9.84 3.59 16.58
CA ARG A 295 10.17 2.94 15.29
C ARG A 295 8.93 2.66 14.45
N GLY A 296 7.90 3.52 14.54
CA GLY A 296 6.63 3.26 13.86
C GLY A 296 6.70 3.23 12.34
N ILE A 297 7.68 3.93 11.75
CA ILE A 297 8.06 3.76 10.35
C ILE A 297 9.36 2.98 10.28
N LYS A 298 9.31 1.85 9.57
CA LYS A 298 10.45 0.96 9.36
C LYS A 298 11.25 1.32 8.11
N LEU A 299 10.58 1.75 7.05
CA LEU A 299 11.19 2.06 5.75
C LEU A 299 10.39 3.16 5.06
N LEU A 300 11.09 4.11 4.45
CA LEU A 300 10.52 5.02 3.46
C LEU A 300 10.85 4.50 2.06
N VAL A 301 9.89 4.59 1.15
CA VAL A 301 10.06 4.24 -0.26
C VAL A 301 9.76 5.48 -1.09
N GLY A 302 10.78 6.03 -1.74
CA GLY A 302 10.63 7.11 -2.69
C GLY A 302 10.37 6.58 -4.10
N SER A 303 9.42 7.17 -4.80
CA SER A 303 9.23 6.93 -6.24
C SER A 303 10.43 7.45 -7.02
N PHE A 304 11.20 6.55 -7.64
CA PHE A 304 12.36 6.91 -8.44
C PHE A 304 11.99 7.84 -9.61
N PRO A 305 10.92 7.56 -10.39
CA PRO A 305 10.49 8.45 -11.47
C PRO A 305 10.08 9.85 -11.01
N ALA A 306 9.48 9.98 -9.82
CA ALA A 306 8.96 11.27 -9.35
C ALA A 306 10.01 12.10 -8.59
N LEU A 307 10.84 11.46 -7.77
CA LEU A 307 11.63 12.15 -6.75
C LEU A 307 13.14 12.04 -6.93
N PHE A 308 13.66 11.00 -7.58
CA PHE A 308 15.11 10.79 -7.67
C PHE A 308 15.77 11.89 -8.51
N GLY A 309 16.87 12.45 -8.00
CA GLY A 309 17.57 13.57 -8.63
C GLY A 309 16.91 14.93 -8.44
N THR A 310 15.82 15.04 -7.66
CA THR A 310 15.08 16.30 -7.44
C THR A 310 15.38 16.93 -6.07
N PRO A 311 15.13 18.25 -5.88
CA PRO A 311 15.18 18.87 -4.56
C PRO A 311 14.25 18.21 -3.52
N ARG A 312 13.08 17.73 -3.94
CA ARG A 312 12.12 17.02 -3.07
C ARG A 312 12.62 15.64 -2.65
N GLY A 313 13.25 14.90 -3.55
CA GLY A 313 13.94 13.67 -3.19
C GLY A 313 15.06 13.92 -2.18
N GLN A 314 15.76 15.06 -2.29
CA GLN A 314 16.78 15.44 -1.31
C GLN A 314 16.19 15.80 0.06
N LEU A 315 14.98 16.39 0.11
CA LEU A 315 14.23 16.56 1.36
C LEU A 315 13.93 15.19 1.99
N LEU A 316 13.43 14.24 1.22
CA LEU A 316 13.16 12.88 1.70
C LEU A 316 14.43 12.18 2.25
N GLN A 317 15.57 12.33 1.57
CA GLN A 317 16.87 11.84 2.07
C GLN A 317 17.24 12.47 3.42
N ARG A 318 17.06 13.79 3.57
CA ARG A 318 17.33 14.48 4.84
C ARG A 318 16.40 14.01 5.96
N TRP A 319 15.13 13.76 5.65
CA TRP A 319 14.16 13.25 6.61
C TRP A 319 14.57 11.88 7.12
N ALA A 320 14.79 10.95 6.19
CA ALA A 320 15.26 9.60 6.46
C ALA A 320 16.51 9.60 7.34
N ALA A 321 17.51 10.41 6.97
CA ALA A 321 18.75 10.55 7.72
C ALA A 321 18.54 11.11 9.13
N ARG A 322 17.72 12.17 9.29
CA ARG A 322 17.45 12.80 10.59
C ARG A 322 16.82 11.83 11.58
N ASP A 323 15.82 11.07 11.14
CA ASP A 323 15.03 10.20 12.01
C ASP A 323 15.59 8.77 12.11
N GLY A 324 16.69 8.50 11.39
CA GLY A 324 17.29 7.17 11.31
C GLY A 324 16.34 6.15 10.70
N ILE A 325 15.57 6.56 9.70
CA ILE A 325 14.68 5.69 8.93
C ILE A 325 15.39 5.35 7.62
N ALA A 326 15.52 4.06 7.31
CA ALA A 326 16.03 3.60 6.04
C ALA A 326 15.17 4.17 4.90
N LEU A 327 15.83 4.64 3.84
CA LEU A 327 15.18 5.05 2.61
C LEU A 327 15.56 4.09 1.50
N SER A 328 14.57 3.76 0.67
CA SER A 328 14.76 3.03 -0.57
C SER A 328 14.07 3.73 -1.72
N TRP A 329 14.51 3.43 -2.93
CA TRP A 329 13.92 3.91 -4.17
C TRP A 329 13.29 2.74 -4.91
N ALA A 330 12.15 2.99 -5.54
CA ALA A 330 11.42 1.99 -6.30
C ALA A 330 11.00 2.58 -7.66
N LEU A 331 11.07 1.77 -8.72
CA LEU A 331 10.76 2.24 -10.08
C LEU A 331 9.25 2.30 -10.33
N GLY A 332 8.49 1.35 -9.79
CA GLY A 332 7.07 1.19 -10.07
C GLY A 332 6.79 0.97 -11.56
N ASP A 333 5.94 1.81 -12.13
CA ASP A 333 5.58 1.80 -13.56
C ASP A 333 6.55 2.61 -14.44
N GLY A 334 7.54 3.29 -13.83
CA GLY A 334 8.52 4.12 -14.52
C GLY A 334 8.01 5.51 -14.96
N ARG A 335 6.80 5.94 -14.56
CA ARG A 335 6.20 7.21 -15.01
C ARG A 335 6.37 8.34 -13.99
N VAL A 336 6.63 9.55 -14.47
CA VAL A 336 6.92 10.75 -13.65
C VAL A 336 5.67 11.39 -13.05
N SER A 337 4.56 11.46 -13.78
CA SER A 337 3.39 12.25 -13.37
C SER A 337 2.18 11.40 -13.02
N GLU A 338 1.59 11.69 -11.86
CA GLU A 338 0.22 11.29 -11.50
C GLU A 338 -0.81 12.12 -12.27
N ALA A 339 -0.46 13.36 -12.65
CA ALA A 339 -1.32 14.28 -13.37
C ALA A 339 -1.81 13.74 -14.73
N ASN A 340 -1.05 12.86 -15.38
CA ASN A 340 -1.46 12.24 -16.65
C ASN A 340 -2.35 11.00 -16.45
N ILE A 341 -2.37 10.39 -15.26
CA ILE A 341 -3.24 9.24 -14.98
C ILE A 341 -4.71 9.68 -14.94
N ILE A 342 -4.97 10.87 -14.37
CA ILE A 342 -6.34 11.42 -14.24
C ILE A 342 -6.76 12.21 -15.49
N ARG A 343 -5.83 12.94 -16.15
CA ARG A 343 -6.16 13.83 -17.29
C ARG A 343 -6.26 13.14 -18.65
N ASP A 344 -5.51 12.07 -18.93
CA ASP A 344 -5.66 11.32 -20.19
C ASP A 344 -6.82 10.33 -20.06
N SER A 345 -8.02 10.89 -19.88
CA SER A 345 -9.32 10.31 -19.48
C SER A 345 -9.90 9.20 -20.37
N GLY A 346 -9.07 8.49 -21.13
CA GLY A 346 -9.35 7.11 -21.47
C GLY A 346 -8.50 6.22 -20.58
N TRP A 347 -8.92 6.00 -19.32
CA TRP A 347 -8.34 5.10 -18.30
C TRP A 347 -7.61 3.89 -18.88
N SER A 348 -6.41 4.10 -19.43
CA SER A 348 -5.71 3.07 -20.17
C SER A 348 -4.86 2.34 -19.15
N PHE A 349 -5.45 1.27 -18.61
CA PHE A 349 -4.86 0.35 -17.63
C PHE A 349 -3.63 -0.42 -18.17
N ASN A 350 -3.07 -0.01 -19.31
CA ASN A 350 -2.07 -0.76 -20.05
C ASN A 350 -0.63 -0.43 -19.59
N PHE A 351 -0.42 -0.40 -18.29
CA PHE A 351 0.91 -0.34 -17.71
C PHE A 351 1.02 -1.33 -16.56
N SER A 352 2.26 -1.73 -16.30
CA SER A 352 2.59 -2.72 -15.30
C SER A 352 3.69 -2.19 -14.39
N TYR A 353 3.59 -2.52 -13.11
CA TYR A 353 4.57 -2.22 -12.09
C TYR A 353 5.57 -3.36 -12.05
N ALA A 354 6.86 -3.02 -12.20
CA ALA A 354 7.93 -3.96 -11.92
C ALA A 354 7.93 -4.20 -10.40
N GLY A 355 7.41 -5.35 -9.98
CA GLY A 355 7.33 -5.69 -8.56
C GLY A 355 8.70 -5.99 -7.95
N ASP A 356 8.74 -6.08 -6.62
CA ASP A 356 9.78 -6.82 -5.89
C ASP A 356 11.23 -6.31 -5.95
N VAL A 357 11.51 -5.08 -6.40
CA VAL A 357 12.88 -4.54 -6.40
C VAL A 357 12.92 -3.11 -5.87
N ARG A 358 13.75 -2.89 -4.85
CA ARG A 358 14.08 -1.56 -4.31
C ARG A 358 15.60 -1.38 -4.20
N ILE A 359 16.06 -0.14 -4.35
CA ILE A 359 17.47 0.24 -4.15
C ILE A 359 17.58 1.06 -2.88
N LEU A 360 18.39 0.61 -1.92
CA LEU A 360 18.64 1.38 -0.69
C LEU A 360 19.39 2.67 -1.00
N ASP A 361 19.00 3.75 -0.33
CA ASP A 361 19.55 5.09 -0.51
C ASP A 361 20.90 5.24 0.20
N ALA A 362 21.99 5.32 -0.57
CA ALA A 362 23.35 5.42 -0.02
C ALA A 362 23.52 6.59 0.98
N PRO A 363 23.09 7.84 0.67
CA PRO A 363 23.21 8.95 1.62
C PRO A 363 22.52 8.72 2.97
N SER A 364 21.33 8.11 2.98
CA SER A 364 20.60 7.79 4.22
C SER A 364 21.31 6.75 5.08
N LEU A 365 22.04 5.82 4.45
CA LEU A 365 22.80 4.78 5.15
C LEU A 365 24.14 5.31 5.71
N ASP A 366 24.78 6.24 5.01
CA ASP A 366 26.04 6.85 5.43
C ASP A 366 25.85 7.92 6.53
N ALA A 367 24.61 8.41 6.72
CA ALA A 367 24.32 9.43 7.70
C ALA A 367 24.55 8.92 9.15
N PRO A 368 25.12 9.75 10.05
CA PRO A 368 25.16 9.44 11.47
C PRO A 368 23.74 9.30 12.01
N SER A 369 23.29 8.05 12.15
CA SER A 369 21.95 7.71 12.63
C SER A 369 22.06 6.86 13.91
N PRO A 370 21.14 7.05 14.87
CA PRO A 370 21.01 6.16 16.04
C PRO A 370 20.55 4.75 15.65
N ARG A 371 20.04 4.57 14.41
CA ARG A 371 19.58 3.30 13.86
C ARG A 371 20.34 3.02 12.57
N ARG A 372 21.17 1.99 12.57
CA ARG A 372 21.95 1.58 11.40
C ARG A 372 21.43 0.26 10.89
N LEU A 373 21.47 0.08 9.58
CA LEU A 373 21.31 -1.26 9.02
C LEU A 373 22.63 -2.02 9.18
N ASN A 374 22.55 -3.36 9.19
CA ASN A 374 23.69 -4.29 9.15
C ASN A 374 24.39 -4.29 7.77
N LEU A 375 24.65 -3.11 7.24
CA LEU A 375 25.12 -2.83 5.91
C LEU A 375 26.04 -1.61 5.94
N THR A 376 27.19 -1.72 5.28
CA THR A 376 28.09 -0.59 5.04
C THR A 376 28.10 -0.26 3.55
N VAL A 377 27.93 1.02 3.21
CA VAL A 377 28.04 1.47 1.82
C VAL A 377 29.51 1.70 1.47
N GLY A 378 30.03 0.92 0.52
CA GLY A 378 31.38 1.13 0.01
C GLY A 378 31.51 2.45 -0.75
N THR A 379 32.71 3.03 -0.75
CA THR A 379 32.99 4.32 -1.44
C THR A 379 32.62 4.31 -2.93
N ALA A 380 32.81 3.17 -3.60
CA ALA A 380 32.43 2.98 -4.99
C ALA A 380 30.91 3.03 -5.20
N ALA A 381 30.14 2.35 -4.34
CA ALA A 381 28.68 2.33 -4.39
C ALA A 381 28.10 3.74 -4.13
N ALA A 382 28.62 4.44 -3.13
CA ALA A 382 28.23 5.82 -2.84
C ALA A 382 28.56 6.77 -4.02
N ALA A 383 29.69 6.57 -4.70
CA ALA A 383 30.05 7.34 -5.90
C ALA A 383 29.12 7.05 -7.09
N ALA A 384 28.80 5.78 -7.34
CA ALA A 384 27.85 5.37 -8.38
C ALA A 384 26.46 5.97 -8.14
N PHE A 385 25.97 5.91 -6.90
CA PHE A 385 24.70 6.51 -6.50
C PHE A 385 24.67 8.02 -6.76
N ARG A 386 25.70 8.76 -6.33
CA ARG A 386 25.80 10.21 -6.57
C ARG A 386 25.88 10.55 -8.06
N LYS A 387 26.59 9.74 -8.86
CA LYS A 387 26.65 9.90 -10.32
C LYS A 387 25.25 9.78 -10.92
N ALA A 388 24.51 8.72 -10.59
CA ALA A 388 23.15 8.50 -11.07
C ALA A 388 22.21 9.64 -10.64
N TRP A 389 22.27 10.07 -9.37
CA TRP A 389 21.47 11.20 -8.85
C TRP A 389 21.67 12.47 -9.67
N ARG A 390 22.93 12.84 -9.91
CA ARG A 390 23.27 14.04 -10.72
C ARG A 390 22.87 13.90 -12.17
N ALA A 391 23.03 12.72 -12.76
CA ALA A 391 22.65 12.46 -14.16
C ALA A 391 21.14 12.60 -14.36
N VAL A 392 20.33 12.00 -13.47
CA VAL A 392 18.87 12.15 -13.52
C VAL A 392 18.44 13.59 -13.26
N GLY A 393 19.06 14.27 -12.30
CA GLY A 393 18.80 15.70 -12.03
C GLY A 393 19.08 16.57 -13.26
N ALA A 394 20.25 16.43 -13.87
CA ALA A 394 20.62 17.17 -15.08
C ALA A 394 19.67 16.88 -16.26
N ALA A 395 19.22 15.63 -16.42
CA ALA A 395 18.23 15.29 -17.45
C ALA A 395 16.90 16.00 -17.21
N ARG A 396 16.43 16.11 -15.95
CA ARG A 396 15.20 16.85 -15.61
C ARG A 396 15.31 18.33 -15.95
N ASP A 397 16.45 18.94 -15.65
CA ASP A 397 16.69 20.36 -15.88
C ASP A 397 16.76 20.70 -17.39
N ALA A 398 17.26 19.78 -18.21
CA ALA A 398 17.48 20.02 -19.64
C ALA A 398 16.20 19.99 -20.51
N SER A 399 15.24 19.11 -20.19
CA SER A 399 14.11 18.80 -21.09
C SER A 399 12.73 19.23 -20.58
N GLY A 400 12.65 19.91 -19.42
CA GLY A 400 11.36 20.24 -18.79
C GLY A 400 10.58 18.99 -18.32
N GLY A 401 11.27 17.86 -18.19
CA GLY A 401 10.72 16.55 -17.82
C GLY A 401 11.54 15.41 -18.42
N VAL A 402 11.67 14.28 -17.70
CA VAL A 402 12.39 13.08 -18.19
C VAL A 402 11.39 12.02 -18.59
N ASP A 403 11.56 11.39 -19.75
CA ASP A 403 10.67 10.32 -20.19
C ASP A 403 10.91 9.00 -19.42
N ALA A 404 9.94 8.09 -19.50
CA ALA A 404 9.99 6.81 -18.79
C ALA A 404 11.15 5.91 -19.26
N ALA A 405 11.56 6.01 -20.52
CA ALA A 405 12.65 5.20 -21.08
C ALA A 405 14.00 5.61 -20.47
N THR A 406 14.26 6.91 -20.38
CA THR A 406 15.45 7.49 -19.78
C THR A 406 15.54 7.16 -18.29
N LEU A 407 14.42 7.26 -17.55
CA LEU A 407 14.38 6.88 -16.13
C LEU A 407 14.63 5.39 -15.92
N ARG A 408 14.05 4.53 -16.78
CA ARG A 408 14.29 3.09 -16.72
C ARG A 408 15.76 2.76 -17.01
N ALA A 409 16.37 3.40 -18.01
CA ALA A 409 17.78 3.23 -18.30
C ALA A 409 18.67 3.66 -17.11
N ALA A 410 18.38 4.80 -16.50
CA ALA A 410 19.10 5.28 -15.32
C ALA A 410 18.93 4.35 -14.10
N TRP A 411 17.73 3.80 -13.91
CA TRP A 411 17.44 2.81 -12.87
C TRP A 411 18.26 1.53 -13.07
N GLU A 412 18.29 0.98 -14.28
CA GLU A 412 19.05 -0.23 -14.59
C GLU A 412 20.56 0.00 -14.48
N GLU A 413 21.08 1.15 -14.95
CA GLU A 413 22.49 1.53 -14.77
C GLU A 413 22.85 1.60 -13.28
N LEU A 414 22.01 2.27 -12.47
CA LEU A 414 22.25 2.35 -11.04
C LEU A 414 22.19 0.97 -10.38
N ARG A 415 21.18 0.16 -10.68
CA ARG A 415 21.03 -1.20 -10.14
C ARG A 415 22.25 -2.06 -10.44
N GLY A 416 22.75 -2.02 -11.68
CA GLY A 416 23.94 -2.78 -12.09
C GLY A 416 25.26 -2.26 -11.51
N ALA A 417 25.32 -1.00 -11.08
CA ALA A 417 26.52 -0.40 -10.49
C ALA A 417 26.60 -0.56 -8.97
N LEU A 418 25.52 -0.97 -8.30
CA LEU A 418 25.46 -1.15 -6.86
C LEU A 418 25.71 -2.61 -6.46
N PRO A 419 26.28 -2.86 -5.26
CA PRO A 419 26.43 -4.22 -4.74
C PRO A 419 25.04 -4.83 -4.46
N GLU A 420 24.93 -6.15 -4.63
CA GLU A 420 23.66 -6.89 -4.47
C GLU A 420 22.97 -6.66 -3.12
N VAL A 421 23.75 -6.42 -2.06
CA VAL A 421 23.23 -6.14 -0.71
C VAL A 421 22.41 -4.83 -0.62
N MET A 422 22.59 -3.91 -1.57
CA MET A 422 21.81 -2.66 -1.66
C MET A 422 20.54 -2.79 -2.51
N VAL A 423 20.39 -3.90 -3.24
CA VAL A 423 19.21 -4.20 -4.05
C VAL A 423 18.36 -5.18 -3.26
N VAL A 424 17.27 -4.70 -2.67
CA VAL A 424 16.43 -5.48 -1.76
C VAL A 424 15.07 -5.77 -2.37
N GLY A 425 14.60 -7.00 -2.20
CA GLY A 425 13.24 -7.41 -2.48
C GLY A 425 12.32 -7.24 -1.28
N LEU A 426 11.03 -7.39 -1.54
CA LEU A 426 9.98 -7.27 -0.53
C LEU A 426 9.97 -8.49 0.41
N PRO A 427 9.41 -8.34 1.63
CA PRO A 427 9.35 -9.41 2.61
C PRO A 427 8.80 -10.74 2.07
N THR A 428 9.43 -11.84 2.47
CA THR A 428 9.00 -13.22 2.18
C THR A 428 8.88 -13.98 3.49
N PRO A 429 7.81 -14.76 3.75
CA PRO A 429 7.64 -15.38 5.06
C PRO A 429 8.86 -16.21 5.45
N ARG A 430 9.25 -16.11 6.73
CA ARG A 430 10.34 -16.89 7.34
C ARG A 430 11.74 -16.66 6.77
N ALA A 431 11.93 -15.79 5.77
CA ALA A 431 13.26 -15.52 5.24
C ALA A 431 14.09 -14.65 6.19
N CYS A 432 13.45 -13.70 6.89
CA CYS A 432 14.10 -12.77 7.82
C CYS A 432 13.20 -12.49 9.03
N ASP A 433 13.78 -11.86 10.07
CA ASP A 433 12.98 -11.22 11.13
C ASP A 433 12.42 -9.88 10.64
N TRP A 434 11.22 -9.93 10.05
CA TRP A 434 10.59 -8.75 9.45
C TRP A 434 10.23 -7.65 10.45
N SER A 435 10.32 -7.91 11.76
CA SER A 435 10.15 -6.88 12.79
C SER A 435 11.27 -5.83 12.74
N VAL A 436 12.47 -6.22 12.29
CA VAL A 436 13.66 -5.37 12.19
C VAL A 436 14.25 -5.29 10.79
N CYS A 437 13.88 -6.20 9.87
CA CYS A 437 14.41 -6.24 8.52
C CYS A 437 13.60 -5.39 7.53
N VAL A 438 14.31 -4.66 6.67
CA VAL A 438 13.74 -3.80 5.61
C VAL A 438 13.60 -4.50 4.27
N GLY A 439 14.31 -5.62 4.07
CA GLY A 439 14.22 -6.42 2.84
C GLY A 439 15.20 -7.59 2.82
N LEU A 440 15.04 -8.44 1.81
CA LEU A 440 15.98 -9.51 1.47
C LEU A 440 16.80 -9.05 0.27
N SER A 441 18.12 -8.97 0.40
CA SER A 441 18.97 -8.58 -0.74
C SER A 441 18.94 -9.59 -1.87
N ALA A 442 19.38 -9.20 -3.07
CA ALA A 442 19.50 -10.09 -4.23
C ALA A 442 20.40 -11.32 -3.95
N SER A 443 21.36 -11.19 -3.04
CA SER A 443 22.23 -12.29 -2.57
C SER A 443 21.56 -13.27 -1.58
N GLY A 444 20.33 -12.99 -1.14
CA GLY A 444 19.65 -13.76 -0.08
C GLY A 444 20.02 -13.34 1.35
N THR A 445 20.73 -12.23 1.53
CA THR A 445 21.08 -11.70 2.86
C THR A 445 19.98 -10.79 3.39
N CYS A 446 19.57 -10.97 4.65
CA CYS A 446 18.62 -10.09 5.33
C CYS A 446 19.27 -8.75 5.68
N VAL A 447 18.66 -7.65 5.23
CA VAL A 447 19.08 -6.28 5.58
C VAL A 447 18.20 -5.75 6.70
N CYS A 448 18.77 -5.53 7.87
CA CYS A 448 18.02 -5.28 9.12
C CYS A 448 18.69 -4.21 9.97
N TYR A 449 17.90 -3.55 10.82
CA TYR A 449 18.43 -2.64 11.83
C TYR A 449 19.22 -3.39 12.90
N GLU A 450 20.34 -2.82 13.33
CA GLU A 450 21.18 -3.29 14.45
C GLU A 450 20.69 -2.77 15.82
#